data_AF-A0A7V8W8I2-F1
#
_entry.id   AF-A0A7V8W8I2-F1
#
_cell.length_a   1.000
_cell.length_b   1.000
_cell.length_c   1.000
_cell.angle_alpha   90.00
_cell.angle_beta   90.00
_cell.angle_gamma   90.00
#
_symmetry.space_group_name_H-M   'P 1'
#
loop_
_entity.id
_entity.type
_entity.pdbx_description
1 polymer ?
#
loop_
_entity_poly.entity_id
_entity_poly.type
_entity_poly.pdbx_seq_one_letter_code
_entity_poly.pdbx_strand_id
1 'polypeptide(L)'
;MRALVVLNQSITECRQCPRLVAHREGIARIKRRQYRDWIYWGRPVPAFGDSSARLFVIGLAPAAHGGNRTGRIFTGDRSGDWLYEALHRYGFANQPQSIHKDDGLALKDCYIAAVVRCAPPDNKPTRSEFDRCRPYLLEELRLLKKIRVVVALGKIAFDQYIKACRELGYAIPSPALRFGHGVSYRLSWGVTLIASYHPSQQNTFTGRLTPAMFHGVFAQAVQMMAGSSYGLKAKEGADARPSRRRRPPLETIRSGVGRSSRRETS
;
A
#
# COMPACT_ATOMS: atom_id res chain seq x y z
N MET A 1 -14.83 -20.94 -1.06
CA MET A 1 -14.50 -20.85 0.38
C MET A 1 -13.44 -21.85 0.82
N ARG A 2 -13.63 -23.17 0.63
CA ARG A 2 -12.67 -24.22 1.09
C ARG A 2 -11.22 -24.05 0.59
N ALA A 3 -11.00 -23.63 -0.65
CA ALA A 3 -9.65 -23.47 -1.20
C ALA A 3 -8.81 -22.39 -0.50
N LEU A 4 -9.40 -21.23 -0.14
CA LEU A 4 -8.68 -20.18 0.59
C LEU A 4 -8.38 -20.61 2.04
N VAL A 5 -9.25 -21.41 2.65
CA VAL A 5 -9.00 -21.99 3.98
C VAL A 5 -7.79 -22.92 3.93
N VAL A 6 -7.74 -23.83 2.95
CA VAL A 6 -6.60 -24.74 2.74
C VAL A 6 -5.32 -23.95 2.45
N LEU A 7 -5.38 -22.94 1.59
CA LEU A 7 -4.23 -22.07 1.30
C LEU A 7 -3.71 -21.38 2.57
N ASN A 8 -4.61 -20.82 3.39
CA ASN A 8 -4.24 -20.19 4.64
C ASN A 8 -3.61 -21.18 5.63
N GLN A 9 -4.12 -22.42 5.73
CA GLN A 9 -3.49 -23.47 6.53
C GLN A 9 -2.05 -23.75 6.06
N SER A 10 -1.85 -23.96 4.76
CA SER A 10 -0.51 -24.16 4.18
C SER A 10 0.42 -22.96 4.39
N ILE A 11 -0.11 -21.73 4.37
CA ILE A 11 0.67 -20.54 4.72
C ILE A 11 1.16 -20.63 6.15
N THR A 12 0.28 -20.94 7.12
CA THR A 12 0.63 -20.92 8.56
C THR A 12 1.68 -21.96 8.96
N GLU A 13 1.87 -23.00 8.15
CA GLU A 13 2.85 -24.07 8.38
C GLU A 13 4.20 -23.79 7.70
N CYS A 14 4.28 -22.75 6.86
CA CYS A 14 5.46 -22.48 6.05
C CYS A 14 6.73 -22.16 6.86
N ARG A 15 7.83 -22.84 6.51
CA ARG A 15 9.18 -22.64 7.07
C ARG A 15 10.25 -22.38 6.01
N GLN A 16 9.87 -22.02 4.79
CA GLN A 16 10.81 -21.96 3.66
C GLN A 16 11.88 -20.85 3.76
N CYS A 17 11.77 -19.89 4.67
CA CYS A 17 12.69 -18.75 4.79
C CYS A 17 13.41 -18.78 6.16
N PRO A 18 14.60 -19.42 6.30
CA PRO A 18 15.25 -19.62 7.59
C PRO A 18 15.44 -18.34 8.41
N ARG A 19 15.84 -17.23 7.76
CA ARG A 19 15.99 -15.91 8.41
C ARG A 19 14.68 -15.41 9.02
N LEU A 20 13.57 -15.51 8.29
CA LEU A 20 12.26 -15.07 8.76
C LEU A 20 11.70 -15.98 9.85
N VAL A 21 11.95 -17.29 9.74
CA VAL A 21 11.57 -18.27 10.76
C VAL A 21 12.28 -17.96 12.08
N ALA A 22 13.60 -17.83 12.05
CA ALA A 22 14.39 -17.49 13.23
C ALA A 22 13.95 -16.15 13.85
N HIS A 23 13.72 -15.13 13.01
CA HIS A 23 13.30 -13.82 13.50
C HIS A 23 11.91 -13.83 14.14
N ARG A 24 10.89 -14.37 13.45
CA ARG A 24 9.50 -14.34 13.93
C ARG A 24 9.32 -15.12 15.24
N GLU A 25 10.02 -16.25 15.37
CA GLU A 25 10.01 -17.11 16.56
C GLU A 25 10.85 -16.50 17.69
N GLY A 26 12.00 -15.91 17.38
CA GLY A 26 12.81 -15.16 18.34
C GLY A 26 12.03 -14.00 18.97
N ILE A 27 11.31 -13.23 18.16
CA ILE A 27 10.43 -12.16 18.65
C ILE A 27 9.29 -12.71 19.51
N ALA A 28 8.69 -13.84 19.13
CA ALA A 28 7.62 -14.48 19.90
C ALA A 28 8.09 -15.00 21.27
N ARG A 29 9.38 -15.39 21.37
CA ARG A 29 10.01 -15.82 22.62
C ARG A 29 10.42 -14.65 23.52
N ILE A 30 11.13 -13.67 22.95
CA ILE A 30 11.67 -12.54 23.70
C ILE A 30 10.55 -11.58 24.14
N LYS A 31 9.61 -11.31 23.21
CA LYS A 31 8.48 -10.38 23.37
C LYS A 31 8.91 -8.94 23.71
N ARG A 32 7.99 -7.98 23.59
CA ARG A 32 8.20 -6.63 24.13
C ARG A 32 7.70 -6.56 25.56
N ARG A 33 8.27 -5.66 26.38
CA ARG A 33 7.86 -5.47 27.79
C ARG A 33 6.36 -5.31 27.97
N GLN A 34 5.72 -4.52 27.11
CA GLN A 34 4.27 -4.28 27.13
C GLN A 34 3.42 -5.54 26.84
N TYR A 35 4.01 -6.58 26.24
CA TYR A 35 3.29 -7.78 25.79
C TYR A 35 3.93 -9.07 26.34
N ARG A 36 4.60 -9.01 27.49
CA ARG A 36 5.30 -10.18 28.09
C ARG A 36 4.35 -11.35 28.36
N ASP A 37 3.14 -11.03 28.80
CA ASP A 37 2.13 -12.02 29.20
C ASP A 37 1.29 -12.53 28.01
N TRP A 38 1.51 -11.97 26.81
CA TRP A 38 0.81 -12.41 25.60
C TRP A 38 1.41 -13.69 25.04
N ILE A 39 0.57 -14.58 24.53
CA ILE A 39 1.01 -15.66 23.64
C ILE A 39 1.12 -15.08 22.23
N TYR A 40 2.34 -15.01 21.71
CA TYR A 40 2.58 -14.52 20.34
C TYR A 40 2.28 -15.60 19.30
N TRP A 41 1.78 -15.17 18.14
CA TRP A 41 1.55 -16.04 16.99
C TRP A 41 2.82 -16.73 16.48
N GLY A 42 3.92 -16.00 16.28
CA GLY A 42 5.24 -16.56 15.96
C GLY A 42 5.32 -17.38 14.66
N ARG A 43 4.33 -17.23 13.77
CA ARG A 43 4.12 -18.03 12.56
C ARG A 43 3.89 -17.12 11.35
N PRO A 44 3.90 -17.63 10.10
CA PRO A 44 3.38 -16.89 8.96
C PRO A 44 1.96 -16.42 9.25
N VAL A 45 1.67 -15.16 8.96
CA VAL A 45 0.36 -14.56 9.13
C VAL A 45 -0.44 -14.76 7.85
N PRO A 46 -1.57 -15.49 7.91
CA PRO A 46 -2.41 -15.69 6.75
C PRO A 46 -3.10 -14.39 6.34
N ALA A 47 -3.67 -14.38 5.14
CA ALA A 47 -4.57 -13.31 4.75
C ALA A 47 -5.91 -13.42 5.48
N PHE A 48 -6.69 -12.33 5.45
CA PHE A 48 -7.91 -12.20 6.22
C PHE A 48 -9.00 -11.49 5.41
N GLY A 49 -10.22 -12.02 5.43
CA GLY A 49 -11.40 -11.36 4.90
C GLY A 49 -12.33 -12.23 4.08
N ASP A 50 -13.16 -11.58 3.28
CA ASP A 50 -14.24 -12.20 2.51
C ASP A 50 -13.70 -12.90 1.26
N SER A 51 -13.99 -14.20 1.13
CA SER A 51 -13.60 -15.00 -0.06
C SER A 51 -14.26 -14.54 -1.37
N SER A 52 -15.32 -13.74 -1.28
CA SER A 52 -16.07 -13.17 -2.39
C SER A 52 -15.81 -11.67 -2.58
N ALA A 53 -14.77 -11.14 -1.93
CA ALA A 53 -14.43 -9.73 -1.95
C ALA A 53 -14.31 -9.15 -3.37
N ARG A 54 -14.70 -7.88 -3.49
CA ARG A 54 -14.42 -7.02 -4.64
C ARG A 54 -13.26 -6.06 -4.36
N LEU A 55 -12.98 -5.76 -3.09
CA LEU A 55 -11.79 -5.00 -2.66
C LEU A 55 -10.68 -5.94 -2.18
N PHE A 56 -9.48 -5.79 -2.74
CA PHE A 56 -8.28 -6.45 -2.23
C PHE A 56 -7.26 -5.41 -1.73
N VAL A 57 -6.89 -5.49 -0.47
CA VAL A 57 -5.83 -4.65 0.12
C VAL A 57 -4.56 -5.48 0.24
N ILE A 58 -3.45 -4.97 -0.30
CA ILE A 58 -2.17 -5.67 -0.25
C ILE A 58 -1.07 -4.83 0.38
N GLY A 59 -0.47 -5.39 1.43
CA GLY A 59 0.65 -4.82 2.19
C GLY A 59 2.01 -5.46 1.89
N LEU A 60 3.02 -4.98 2.61
CA LEU A 60 4.38 -5.52 2.54
C LEU A 60 4.52 -6.85 3.30
N ALA A 61 4.47 -6.78 4.63
CA ALA A 61 4.68 -7.91 5.52
C ALA A 61 4.11 -7.60 6.92
N PRO A 62 3.87 -8.62 7.77
CA PRO A 62 3.49 -8.41 9.16
C PRO A 62 4.56 -7.66 9.96
N ALA A 63 4.14 -6.79 10.88
CA ALA A 63 5.05 -6.22 11.87
C ALA A 63 5.44 -7.24 12.95
N ALA A 64 6.67 -7.13 13.46
CA ALA A 64 7.23 -8.02 14.49
C ALA A 64 6.37 -8.13 15.77
N HIS A 65 5.74 -7.03 16.18
CA HIS A 65 4.82 -7.00 17.34
C HIS A 65 3.38 -6.61 16.97
N GLY A 66 3.07 -6.59 15.67
CA GLY A 66 1.70 -6.51 15.15
C GLY A 66 1.23 -7.90 14.77
N GLY A 67 1.08 -8.19 13.49
CA GLY A 67 0.61 -9.51 13.01
C GLY A 67 1.40 -10.72 13.53
N ASN A 68 2.72 -10.60 13.75
CA ASN A 68 3.50 -11.71 14.34
C ASN A 68 3.20 -11.96 15.83
N ARG A 69 2.61 -10.97 16.52
CA ARG A 69 2.04 -11.15 17.86
C ARG A 69 0.61 -11.66 17.77
N THR A 70 -0.23 -11.00 16.97
CA THR A 70 -1.70 -11.12 17.03
C THR A 70 -2.27 -12.21 16.13
N GLY A 71 -1.50 -12.71 15.17
CA GLY A 71 -1.91 -13.76 14.23
C GLY A 71 -2.83 -13.30 13.11
N ARG A 72 -3.10 -11.99 12.98
CA ARG A 72 -3.90 -11.42 11.89
C ARG A 72 -3.15 -10.29 11.20
N ILE A 73 -3.25 -10.22 9.87
CA ILE A 73 -2.54 -9.21 9.09
C ILE A 73 -3.03 -7.79 9.48
N PHE A 74 -2.11 -6.83 9.52
CA PHE A 74 -2.37 -5.45 9.96
C PHE A 74 -3.01 -5.31 11.36
N THR A 75 -2.82 -6.26 12.27
CA THR A 75 -3.49 -6.25 13.59
C THR A 75 -2.50 -5.99 14.72
N GLY A 76 -2.83 -5.07 15.64
CA GLY A 76 -2.02 -4.78 16.82
C GLY A 76 -0.79 -3.88 16.59
N ASP A 77 -0.82 -3.06 15.54
CA ASP A 77 0.15 -1.98 15.30
C ASP A 77 -0.55 -0.75 14.71
N ARG A 78 0.14 0.39 14.72
CA ARG A 78 -0.41 1.68 14.28
C ARG A 78 -0.81 1.71 12.81
N SER A 79 -0.17 0.92 11.95
CA SER A 79 -0.54 0.85 10.52
C SER A 79 -1.89 0.16 10.38
N GLY A 80 -2.10 -0.86 11.22
CA GLY A 80 -3.38 -1.54 11.40
C GLY A 80 -4.52 -0.65 11.85
N ASP A 81 -4.28 0.17 12.87
CA ASP A 81 -5.29 1.09 13.41
C ASP A 81 -5.85 2.02 12.33
N TRP A 82 -4.98 2.54 11.46
CA TRP A 82 -5.38 3.37 10.32
C TRP A 82 -6.18 2.57 9.28
N LEU A 83 -5.71 1.38 8.93
CA LEU A 83 -6.36 0.54 7.92
C LEU A 83 -7.76 0.13 8.36
N TYR A 84 -7.90 -0.45 9.55
CA TYR A 84 -9.18 -0.98 10.01
C TYR A 84 -10.20 0.12 10.35
N GLU A 85 -9.76 1.28 10.84
CA GLU A 85 -10.65 2.45 10.98
C GLU A 85 -11.19 2.90 9.62
N ALA A 86 -10.33 3.01 8.60
CA ALA A 86 -10.78 3.37 7.26
C ALA A 86 -11.72 2.32 6.68
N LEU A 87 -11.39 1.03 6.79
CA LEU A 87 -12.25 -0.06 6.31
C LEU A 87 -13.62 -0.04 6.98
N HIS A 88 -13.69 0.18 8.28
CA HIS A 88 -14.96 0.32 9.00
C HIS A 88 -15.75 1.55 8.50
N ARG A 89 -15.10 2.71 8.41
CA ARG A 89 -15.71 3.95 7.92
C ARG A 89 -16.34 3.81 6.53
N TYR A 90 -15.73 3.01 5.66
CA TYR A 90 -16.20 2.79 4.29
C TYR A 90 -17.01 1.49 4.11
N GLY A 91 -17.45 0.86 5.22
CA GLY A 91 -18.39 -0.26 5.20
C GLY A 91 -17.79 -1.63 4.86
N PHE A 92 -16.46 -1.76 4.90
CA PHE A 92 -15.74 -3.01 4.64
C PHE A 92 -15.43 -3.83 5.89
N ALA A 93 -15.59 -3.27 7.09
CA ALA A 93 -15.37 -3.95 8.36
C ALA A 93 -16.54 -3.70 9.34
N ASN A 94 -16.83 -4.65 10.23
CA ASN A 94 -17.88 -4.53 11.23
C ASN A 94 -17.47 -3.70 12.47
N GLN A 95 -16.19 -3.45 12.67
CA GLN A 95 -15.66 -2.64 13.76
C GLN A 95 -14.34 -1.95 13.34
N PRO A 96 -13.99 -0.79 13.95
CA PRO A 96 -12.79 -0.05 13.57
C PRO A 96 -11.50 -0.57 14.22
N GLN A 97 -11.58 -1.29 15.34
CA GLN A 97 -10.42 -1.82 16.04
C GLN A 97 -10.07 -3.25 15.62
N SER A 98 -8.77 -3.52 15.59
CA SER A 98 -8.20 -4.83 15.29
C SER A 98 -7.08 -5.13 16.29
N ILE A 99 -7.45 -5.85 17.35
CA ILE A 99 -6.63 -6.08 18.54
C ILE A 99 -6.01 -7.47 18.51
N HIS A 100 -6.78 -8.49 18.16
CA HIS A 100 -6.37 -9.90 18.15
C HIS A 100 -7.15 -10.68 17.10
N LYS A 101 -6.61 -11.79 16.57
CA LYS A 101 -7.31 -12.59 15.54
C LYS A 101 -8.71 -13.09 15.96
N ASP A 102 -8.99 -13.19 17.25
CA ASP A 102 -10.23 -13.74 17.83
C ASP A 102 -11.16 -12.65 18.40
N ASP A 103 -10.96 -11.38 18.06
CA ASP A 103 -11.71 -10.23 18.62
C ASP A 103 -13.06 -9.92 17.92
N GLY A 104 -13.60 -10.85 17.14
CA GLY A 104 -14.88 -10.69 16.45
C GLY A 104 -14.88 -9.77 15.22
N LEU A 105 -13.74 -9.17 14.86
CA LEU A 105 -13.61 -8.42 13.61
C LEU A 105 -13.90 -9.33 12.41
N ALA A 106 -14.73 -8.84 11.50
CA ALA A 106 -15.09 -9.47 10.24
C ALA A 106 -15.05 -8.43 9.11
N LEU A 107 -14.56 -8.86 7.94
CA LEU A 107 -14.59 -8.05 6.74
C LEU A 107 -15.72 -8.47 5.82
N LYS A 108 -16.36 -7.49 5.21
CA LYS A 108 -17.38 -7.66 4.17
C LYS A 108 -16.86 -7.08 2.88
N ASP A 109 -16.90 -7.87 1.80
CA ASP A 109 -16.49 -7.43 0.47
C ASP A 109 -15.04 -6.96 0.34
N CYS A 110 -14.21 -7.27 1.35
CA CYS A 110 -12.80 -6.91 1.45
C CYS A 110 -11.96 -8.11 1.85
N TYR A 111 -10.81 -8.25 1.21
CA TYR A 111 -9.78 -9.24 1.53
C TYR A 111 -8.45 -8.52 1.70
N ILE A 112 -7.67 -8.88 2.73
CA ILE A 112 -6.40 -8.25 3.07
C ILE A 112 -5.29 -9.29 3.08
N ALA A 113 -4.21 -9.04 2.36
CA ALA A 113 -3.01 -9.88 2.37
C ALA A 113 -1.73 -9.05 2.43
N ALA A 114 -0.59 -9.76 2.45
CA ALA A 114 0.72 -9.18 2.33
C ALA A 114 1.60 -10.00 1.37
N VAL A 115 2.53 -9.33 0.70
CA VAL A 115 3.42 -9.98 -0.26
C VAL A 115 4.41 -10.94 0.40
N VAL A 116 4.75 -10.71 1.68
CA VAL A 116 5.53 -11.61 2.53
C VAL A 116 4.72 -11.95 3.78
N ARG A 117 4.69 -13.23 4.17
CA ARG A 117 3.80 -13.73 5.23
C ARG A 117 4.41 -13.74 6.62
N CYS A 118 5.71 -13.52 6.75
CA CYS A 118 6.41 -13.52 8.04
C CYS A 118 6.93 -12.13 8.35
N ALA A 119 7.05 -11.79 9.64
CA ALA A 119 7.70 -10.55 10.03
C ALA A 119 9.20 -10.60 9.63
N PRO A 120 9.68 -9.67 8.79
CA PRO A 120 11.09 -9.56 8.45
C PRO A 120 11.80 -8.60 9.42
N PRO A 121 13.07 -8.87 9.76
CA PRO A 121 13.91 -7.89 10.43
C PRO A 121 13.83 -6.52 9.75
N ASP A 122 13.68 -5.47 10.56
CA ASP A 122 13.58 -4.06 10.14
C ASP A 122 12.47 -3.77 9.11
N ASN A 123 11.48 -4.65 8.99
CA ASN A 123 10.45 -4.61 7.94
C ASN A 123 11.04 -4.64 6.51
N LYS A 124 12.19 -5.31 6.33
CA LYS A 124 12.90 -5.42 5.05
C LYS A 124 13.03 -6.90 4.63
N PRO A 125 12.07 -7.41 3.83
CA PRO A 125 12.25 -8.70 3.19
C PRO A 125 13.36 -8.66 2.13
N THR A 126 14.04 -9.78 1.94
CA THR A 126 15.01 -9.96 0.86
C THR A 126 14.31 -10.35 -0.45
N ARG A 127 15.03 -10.28 -1.57
CA ARG A 127 14.53 -10.74 -2.87
C ARG A 127 14.08 -12.22 -2.82
N SER A 128 14.90 -13.09 -2.23
CA SER A 128 14.59 -14.51 -2.12
C SER A 128 13.36 -14.79 -1.24
N GLU A 129 13.10 -13.95 -0.24
CA GLU A 129 11.91 -14.06 0.60
C GLU A 129 10.64 -13.63 -0.14
N PHE A 130 10.71 -12.59 -0.99
CA PHE A 130 9.61 -12.29 -1.91
C PHE A 130 9.36 -13.45 -2.87
N ASP A 131 10.41 -14.02 -3.45
CA ASP A 131 10.30 -15.12 -4.41
C ASP A 131 9.66 -16.36 -3.77
N ARG A 132 10.05 -16.72 -2.54
CA ARG A 132 9.46 -17.84 -1.78
C ARG A 132 8.02 -17.60 -1.33
N CYS A 133 7.63 -16.36 -1.04
CA CYS A 133 6.24 -16.05 -0.66
C CYS A 133 5.31 -15.85 -1.85
N ARG A 134 5.83 -15.57 -3.05
CA ARG A 134 5.01 -15.25 -4.23
C ARG A 134 4.01 -16.33 -4.63
N PRO A 135 4.30 -17.64 -4.55
CA PRO A 135 3.31 -18.67 -4.85
C PRO A 135 1.99 -18.51 -4.10
N TYR A 136 2.03 -18.07 -2.83
CA TYR A 136 0.83 -17.81 -2.05
C TYR A 136 0.02 -16.63 -2.60
N LEU A 137 0.68 -15.54 -3.01
CA LEU A 137 0.00 -14.40 -3.62
C LEU A 137 -0.61 -14.78 -4.98
N LEU A 138 0.11 -15.54 -5.81
CA LEU A 138 -0.43 -16.03 -7.08
C LEU A 138 -1.69 -16.86 -6.86
N GLU A 139 -1.69 -17.72 -5.86
CA GLU A 139 -2.85 -18.56 -5.56
C GLU A 139 -4.03 -17.77 -5.01
N GLU A 140 -3.81 -16.79 -4.13
CA GLU A 140 -4.88 -15.87 -3.71
C GLU A 140 -5.50 -15.14 -4.90
N LEU A 141 -4.68 -14.60 -5.81
CA LEU A 141 -5.16 -13.92 -7.01
C LEU A 141 -5.93 -14.85 -7.95
N ARG A 142 -5.55 -16.13 -8.02
CA ARG A 142 -6.33 -17.14 -8.74
C ARG A 142 -7.66 -17.42 -8.06
N LEU A 143 -7.72 -17.48 -6.73
CA LEU A 143 -8.92 -17.86 -5.99
C LEU A 143 -9.92 -16.69 -5.83
N LEU A 144 -9.45 -15.45 -5.77
CA LEU A 144 -10.28 -14.25 -5.58
C LEU A 144 -10.89 -13.77 -6.92
N LYS A 145 -11.91 -14.48 -7.39
CA LYS A 145 -12.51 -14.25 -8.73
C LYS A 145 -13.31 -12.95 -8.88
N LYS A 146 -13.70 -12.31 -7.78
CA LYS A 146 -14.60 -11.15 -7.78
C LYS A 146 -13.90 -9.80 -7.60
N ILE A 147 -12.57 -9.77 -7.49
CA ILE A 147 -11.82 -8.52 -7.30
C ILE A 147 -12.15 -7.53 -8.43
N ARG A 148 -12.50 -6.30 -8.03
CA ARG A 148 -12.72 -5.14 -8.89
C ARG A 148 -11.72 -4.03 -8.61
N VAL A 149 -11.31 -3.89 -7.35
CA VAL A 149 -10.35 -2.86 -6.92
C VAL A 149 -9.26 -3.48 -6.06
N VAL A 150 -8.01 -3.08 -6.32
CA VAL A 150 -6.85 -3.42 -5.50
C VAL A 150 -6.26 -2.14 -4.92
N VAL A 151 -6.05 -2.10 -3.61
CA VAL A 151 -5.32 -1.02 -2.93
C VAL A 151 -3.96 -1.55 -2.50
N ALA A 152 -2.89 -1.05 -3.12
CA ALA A 152 -1.52 -1.41 -2.77
C ALA A 152 -0.91 -0.41 -1.79
N LEU A 153 -0.60 -0.88 -0.58
CA LEU A 153 -0.06 -0.07 0.50
C LEU A 153 1.48 -0.04 0.45
N GLY A 154 2.02 0.98 -0.20
CA GLY A 154 3.44 1.22 -0.39
C GLY A 154 3.98 0.71 -1.73
N LYS A 155 5.09 1.32 -2.18
CA LYS A 155 5.70 1.04 -3.49
C LYS A 155 6.05 -0.44 -3.68
N ILE A 156 6.59 -1.09 -2.65
CA ILE A 156 7.01 -2.49 -2.75
C ILE A 156 5.80 -3.41 -2.96
N ALA A 157 4.70 -3.20 -2.23
CA ALA A 157 3.49 -3.98 -2.41
C ALA A 157 2.90 -3.77 -3.82
N PHE A 158 2.90 -2.53 -4.31
CA PHE A 158 2.48 -2.18 -5.67
C PHE A 158 3.33 -2.91 -6.74
N ASP A 159 4.65 -2.84 -6.63
CA ASP A 159 5.56 -3.48 -7.59
C ASP A 159 5.41 -5.01 -7.58
N GLN A 160 5.29 -5.63 -6.39
CA GLN A 160 5.11 -7.08 -6.25
C GLN A 160 3.73 -7.54 -6.76
N TYR A 161 2.67 -6.74 -6.59
CA TYR A 161 1.36 -7.03 -7.18
C TYR A 161 1.43 -7.04 -8.71
N ILE A 162 2.08 -6.04 -9.32
CA ILE A 162 2.27 -5.98 -10.78
C ILE A 162 3.10 -7.16 -11.26
N LYS A 163 4.18 -7.51 -10.54
CA LYS A 163 5.02 -8.67 -10.85
C LYS A 163 4.20 -9.96 -10.81
N ALA A 164 3.40 -10.16 -9.77
CA ALA A 164 2.52 -11.32 -9.66
C ALA A 164 1.50 -11.38 -10.82
N CYS A 165 0.92 -10.24 -11.21
CA CYS A 165 0.02 -10.19 -12.35
C CYS A 165 0.71 -10.59 -13.66
N ARG A 166 1.95 -10.14 -13.88
CA ARG A 166 2.75 -10.55 -15.04
C ARG A 166 3.01 -12.07 -15.06
N GLU A 167 3.34 -12.64 -13.90
CA GLU A 167 3.56 -14.09 -13.77
C GLU A 167 2.27 -14.91 -13.98
N LEU A 168 1.10 -14.32 -13.74
CA LEU A 168 -0.19 -14.90 -14.12
C LEU A 168 -0.55 -14.74 -15.61
N GLY A 169 0.34 -14.14 -16.41
CA GLY A 169 0.15 -13.94 -17.84
C GLY A 169 -0.59 -12.66 -18.22
N TYR A 170 -0.87 -11.75 -17.27
CA TYR A 170 -1.49 -10.47 -17.62
C TYR A 170 -0.51 -9.54 -18.34
N ALA A 171 -0.98 -8.91 -19.43
CA ALA A 171 -0.24 -7.91 -20.16
C ALA A 171 -0.09 -6.63 -19.33
N ILE A 172 1.13 -6.32 -18.91
CA ILE A 172 1.43 -5.09 -18.16
C ILE A 172 1.60 -3.91 -19.13
N PRO A 173 0.94 -2.75 -18.90
CA PRO A 173 1.01 -1.60 -19.80
C PRO A 173 2.43 -1.06 -20.02
N SER A 174 2.63 -0.48 -21.20
CA SER A 174 3.79 0.35 -21.56
C SER A 174 3.32 1.79 -21.87
N PRO A 175 3.93 2.85 -21.29
CA PRO A 175 5.02 2.80 -20.32
C PRO A 175 4.62 2.16 -18.99
N ALA A 176 5.60 1.68 -18.23
CA ALA A 176 5.37 0.99 -16.96
C ALA A 176 4.62 1.87 -15.95
N LEU A 177 3.70 1.24 -15.20
CA LEU A 177 2.91 1.89 -14.17
C LEU A 177 3.81 2.48 -13.07
N ARG A 178 3.56 3.72 -12.66
CA ARG A 178 4.37 4.43 -11.68
C ARG A 178 3.63 4.50 -10.35
N PHE A 179 4.37 4.29 -9.26
CA PHE A 179 3.80 4.43 -7.92
C PHE A 179 3.66 5.91 -7.54
N GLY A 180 2.47 6.29 -7.08
CA GLY A 180 2.19 7.59 -6.46
C GLY A 180 0.92 7.48 -5.61
N HIS A 181 0.87 8.15 -4.46
CA HIS A 181 -0.30 8.05 -3.58
C HIS A 181 -1.54 8.64 -4.27
N GLY A 182 -2.67 7.92 -4.19
CA GLY A 182 -3.94 8.28 -4.85
C GLY A 182 -3.97 8.01 -6.36
N VAL A 183 -2.84 7.61 -6.96
CA VAL A 183 -2.80 7.27 -8.38
C VAL A 183 -3.54 5.95 -8.59
N SER A 184 -4.35 5.89 -9.65
CA SER A 184 -5.12 4.70 -10.00
C SER A 184 -4.99 4.32 -11.46
N TYR A 185 -5.04 3.02 -11.74
CA TYR A 185 -4.90 2.44 -13.07
C TYR A 185 -6.02 1.45 -13.34
N ARG A 186 -6.78 1.65 -14.42
CA ARG A 186 -7.70 0.64 -14.94
C ARG A 186 -6.89 -0.36 -15.77
N LEU A 187 -6.84 -1.60 -15.31
CA LEU A 187 -6.07 -2.67 -15.94
C LEU A 187 -6.95 -3.42 -16.96
N SER A 188 -6.33 -3.98 -17.99
CA SER A 188 -7.04 -4.62 -19.12
C SER A 188 -7.89 -5.82 -18.71
N TRP A 189 -7.61 -6.43 -17.56
CA TRP A 189 -8.39 -7.54 -16.98
C TRP A 189 -9.53 -7.08 -16.05
N GLY A 190 -9.94 -5.80 -16.14
CA GLY A 190 -11.15 -5.30 -15.47
C GLY A 190 -10.98 -4.96 -13.98
N VAL A 191 -9.75 -4.94 -13.48
CA VAL A 191 -9.40 -4.51 -12.12
C VAL A 191 -8.86 -3.09 -12.13
N THR A 192 -9.22 -2.28 -11.14
CA THR A 192 -8.59 -0.99 -10.90
C THR A 192 -7.56 -1.10 -9.77
N LEU A 193 -6.30 -0.76 -10.03
CA LEU A 193 -5.23 -0.72 -9.04
C LEU A 193 -5.05 0.71 -8.53
N ILE A 194 -5.18 0.93 -7.23
CA ILE A 194 -4.94 2.19 -6.53
C ILE A 194 -3.65 2.07 -5.73
N ALA A 195 -2.73 3.01 -5.92
CA ALA A 195 -1.50 3.11 -5.15
C ALA A 195 -1.70 4.05 -3.95
N SER A 196 -1.25 3.63 -2.77
CA SER A 196 -1.25 4.48 -1.57
C SER A 196 0.08 4.38 -0.85
N TYR A 197 0.52 5.47 -0.22
CA TYR A 197 1.56 5.37 0.80
C TYR A 197 1.11 4.44 1.93
N HIS A 198 2.04 3.65 2.44
CA HIS A 198 1.78 2.79 3.58
C HIS A 198 1.56 3.65 4.84
N PRO A 199 0.57 3.35 5.70
CA PRO A 199 0.32 4.10 6.93
C PRO A 199 1.33 3.76 8.06
N SER A 200 2.63 3.70 7.72
CA SER A 200 3.68 3.52 8.72
C SER A 200 3.80 4.76 9.59
N GLN A 201 4.33 4.60 10.80
CA GLN A 201 4.64 5.74 11.67
C GLN A 201 5.55 6.77 10.97
N GLN A 202 6.51 6.31 10.18
CA GLN A 202 7.38 7.20 9.40
C GLN A 202 6.59 8.10 8.45
N ASN A 203 5.57 7.58 7.76
CA ASN A 203 4.77 8.38 6.82
C ASN A 203 3.73 9.25 7.53
N THR A 204 3.15 8.75 8.62
CA THR A 204 2.06 9.44 9.32
C THR A 204 2.57 10.54 10.24
N PHE A 205 3.68 10.33 10.96
CA PHE A 205 4.26 11.35 11.85
C PHE A 205 4.95 12.49 11.10
N THR A 206 5.47 12.23 9.90
CA THR A 206 6.10 13.27 9.07
C THR A 206 5.09 14.07 8.22
N GLY A 207 3.79 13.73 8.29
CA GLY A 207 2.76 14.35 7.45
C GLY A 207 2.80 13.93 5.98
N ARG A 208 3.71 13.04 5.57
CA ARG A 208 3.76 12.48 4.21
C ARG A 208 2.47 11.74 3.83
N LEU A 209 1.78 11.20 4.83
CA LEU A 209 0.42 10.66 4.69
C LEU A 209 -0.44 11.20 5.83
N THR A 210 -1.51 11.91 5.48
CA THR A 210 -2.50 12.42 6.45
C THR A 210 -3.73 11.50 6.51
N PRO A 211 -4.56 11.58 7.57
CA PRO A 211 -5.81 10.81 7.65
C PRO A 211 -6.73 11.06 6.45
N ALA A 212 -6.91 12.33 6.07
CA ALA A 212 -7.75 12.71 4.93
C ALA A 212 -7.27 12.10 3.60
N MET A 213 -5.95 12.09 3.37
CA MET A 213 -5.34 11.44 2.21
C MET A 213 -5.62 9.92 2.20
N PHE A 214 -5.44 9.27 3.35
CA PHE A 214 -5.67 7.83 3.47
C PHE A 214 -7.14 7.46 3.28
N HIS A 215 -8.06 8.23 3.87
CA HIS A 215 -9.50 8.10 3.66
C HIS A 215 -9.91 8.31 2.19
N GLY A 216 -9.30 9.29 1.51
CA GLY A 216 -9.51 9.53 0.09
C GLY A 216 -9.30 8.31 -0.80
N VAL A 217 -8.31 7.45 -0.47
CA VAL A 217 -8.05 6.20 -1.19
C VAL A 217 -9.22 5.22 -1.09
N PHE A 218 -9.82 5.07 0.09
CA PHE A 218 -10.94 4.15 0.29
C PHE A 218 -12.26 4.73 -0.22
N ALA A 219 -12.45 6.05 -0.15
CA ALA A 219 -13.55 6.72 -0.85
C ALA A 219 -13.49 6.47 -2.37
N GLN A 220 -12.31 6.61 -2.97
CA GLN A 220 -12.06 6.32 -4.37
C GLN A 220 -12.33 4.84 -4.70
N ALA A 221 -11.91 3.91 -3.82
CA ALA A 221 -12.20 2.49 -4.00
C ALA A 221 -13.71 2.20 -4.05
N VAL A 222 -14.50 2.78 -3.13
CA VAL A 222 -15.96 2.66 -3.13
C VAL A 222 -16.57 3.19 -4.43
N GLN A 223 -16.14 4.38 -4.89
CA GLN A 223 -16.61 4.97 -6.15
C GLN A 223 -16.33 4.06 -7.35
N MET A 224 -15.13 3.48 -7.42
CA MET A 224 -14.74 2.58 -8.52
C MET A 224 -15.46 1.24 -8.48
N MET A 225 -15.84 0.77 -7.29
CA MET A 225 -16.65 -0.44 -7.14
C MET A 225 -18.11 -0.21 -7.55
N ALA A 226 -18.65 1.00 -7.36
CA ALA A 226 -19.98 1.39 -7.81
C ALA A 226 -20.04 1.71 -9.32
N GLY A 227 -19.00 2.33 -9.86
CA GLY A 227 -18.93 2.88 -11.22
C GLY A 227 -18.68 1.89 -12.34
N SER A 228 -18.98 0.60 -12.18
CA SER A 228 -18.83 -0.39 -13.26
C SER A 228 -19.84 -0.19 -14.42
N SER A 229 -20.62 0.90 -14.39
CA SER A 229 -21.56 1.36 -15.41
C SER A 229 -21.33 2.80 -15.93
N TYR A 230 -20.30 3.55 -15.48
CA TYR A 230 -20.05 4.91 -16.00
C TYR A 230 -18.56 5.16 -16.25
N GLY A 231 -18.19 5.28 -17.54
CA GLY A 231 -16.84 5.62 -17.98
C GLY A 231 -16.45 7.02 -17.53
N LEU A 232 -15.38 7.13 -16.74
CA LEU A 232 -14.72 8.40 -16.43
C LEU A 232 -13.26 8.32 -16.85
N LYS A 233 -12.90 9.28 -17.71
CA LYS A 233 -11.56 9.46 -18.30
C LYS A 233 -10.49 9.52 -17.21
N ALA A 234 -9.41 8.78 -17.41
CA ALA A 234 -8.20 8.87 -16.62
C ALA A 234 -7.72 10.33 -16.59
N LYS A 235 -7.45 10.88 -15.40
CA LYS A 235 -6.70 12.13 -15.28
C LYS A 235 -5.25 11.83 -15.68
N GLU A 236 -4.86 12.31 -16.87
CA GLU A 236 -3.46 12.39 -17.28
C GLU A 236 -2.70 13.30 -16.30
N GLY A 237 -1.50 12.85 -15.93
CA GLY A 237 -0.65 13.55 -14.98
C GLY A 237 -0.24 14.92 -15.50
N ALA A 238 -0.46 15.95 -14.69
CA ALA A 238 0.09 17.29 -14.92
C ALA A 238 1.62 17.24 -14.78
N ASP A 239 2.32 17.16 -15.90
CA ASP A 239 3.74 17.49 -15.99
C ASP A 239 3.85 19.01 -16.20
N ALA A 240 3.91 19.75 -15.10
CA ALA A 240 4.18 21.18 -15.12
C ALA A 240 5.67 21.42 -14.81
N ARG A 241 6.53 21.27 -15.82
CA ARG A 241 7.83 21.94 -15.83
C ARG A 241 7.62 23.39 -16.28
N PRO A 242 8.11 24.40 -15.55
CA PRO A 242 8.02 25.78 -16.01
C PRO A 242 8.94 25.96 -17.22
N SER A 243 8.35 26.31 -18.37
CA SER A 243 9.07 26.70 -19.57
C SER A 243 9.90 27.96 -19.27
N ARG A 244 11.21 27.88 -19.43
CA ARG A 244 12.11 29.04 -19.44
C ARG A 244 11.66 30.02 -20.52
N ARG A 245 11.13 31.19 -20.10
CA ARG A 245 10.90 32.31 -21.01
C ARG A 245 12.25 32.78 -21.55
N ARG A 246 12.44 32.69 -22.87
CA ARG A 246 13.54 33.35 -23.59
C ARG A 246 13.40 34.86 -23.41
N ARG A 247 14.44 35.53 -22.91
CA ARG A 247 14.56 37.00 -22.94
C ARG A 247 14.73 37.45 -24.40
N PRO A 248 14.04 38.50 -24.87
CA PRO A 248 14.35 39.11 -26.15
C PRO A 248 15.63 39.94 -26.08
N PRO A 249 16.31 40.21 -27.21
CA PRO A 249 17.56 40.97 -27.25
C PRO A 249 17.32 42.45 -26.94
N LEU A 250 18.27 43.07 -26.24
CA LEU A 250 18.32 44.52 -26.02
C LEU A 250 18.67 45.22 -27.34
N GLU A 251 17.72 46.00 -27.86
CA GLU A 251 17.98 46.97 -28.92
C GLU A 251 18.65 48.22 -28.34
N THR A 252 19.72 48.61 -29.03
CA THR A 252 20.54 49.78 -28.82
C THR A 252 19.75 51.04 -29.20
N ILE A 253 19.49 51.95 -28.25
CA ILE A 253 19.06 53.32 -28.56
C ILE A 253 20.16 54.29 -28.09
N ARG A 254 20.80 54.92 -29.08
CA ARG A 254 21.67 56.09 -28.93
C ARG A 254 20.84 57.38 -29.04
N SER A 255 21.44 58.44 -28.49
CA SER A 255 21.09 59.88 -28.57
C SER A 255 20.01 60.33 -27.57
N GLY A 256 20.16 61.44 -26.83
CA GLY A 256 21.18 62.47 -26.80
C GLY A 256 20.60 63.75 -26.20
N VAL A 257 21.46 64.54 -25.55
CA VAL A 257 21.37 65.99 -25.25
C VAL A 257 20.62 66.42 -23.98
N GLY A 258 21.36 67.12 -23.12
CA GLY A 258 20.82 67.97 -22.04
C GLY A 258 21.90 68.47 -21.07
N ARG A 259 22.58 69.56 -21.43
CA ARG A 259 23.60 70.29 -20.62
C ARG A 259 22.99 71.02 -19.41
N SER A 260 23.90 71.42 -18.50
CA SER A 260 23.86 72.56 -17.54
C SER A 260 23.52 72.17 -16.10
N SER A 261 24.14 72.67 -15.03
CA SER A 261 25.39 73.38 -14.71
C SER A 261 25.41 73.62 -13.18
N ARG A 262 26.59 73.97 -12.63
CA ARG A 262 26.86 74.67 -11.33
C ARG A 262 26.95 73.79 -10.07
N ARG A 263 28.15 73.74 -9.44
CA ARG A 263 28.60 74.47 -8.21
C ARG A 263 28.17 73.70 -6.94
N GLU A 264 28.92 73.56 -5.85
CA GLU A 264 30.01 74.32 -5.25
C GLU A 264 30.71 73.43 -4.18
N THR A 265 32.03 73.60 -4.07
CA THR A 265 32.93 73.59 -2.88
C THR A 265 32.57 72.93 -1.53
N SER A 266 33.65 72.36 -0.97
CA SER A 266 34.01 72.09 0.45
C SER A 266 33.76 70.69 1.00
#